data_AF-A0A089P8Z4-F1
#
_entry.id   AF-A0A089P8Z4-F1
#
_cell.length_a   1.000
_cell.length_b   1.000
_cell.length_c   1.000
_cell.angle_alpha   90.00
_cell.angle_beta   90.00
_cell.angle_gamma   90.00
#
_symmetry.space_group_name_H-M   'P 1'
#
loop_
_entity.id
_entity.type
_entity.pdbx_description
1 polymer ?
#
loop_
_entity_poly.entity_id
_entity_poly.type
_entity_poly.pdbx_seq_one_letter_code
_entity_poly.pdbx_strand_id
1 'polypeptide(L)'
;MREPGQLGEEQINLNRARFYPELDWTFLRDEERVIKDAAVEMFLKTLELISTFHPHLTAGQLLEVERKMAVTKKKSFERWVEKSFRKKINQASKERNRFARERLIRGWKEWLTLETTHQAFLPFAAIIVMSIFAGWSIGISNNSCTPYFSTSETGILK
;
A
#
# COMPACT_ATOMS: atom_id res chain seq x y z
N MET A 1 -6.49 -6.40 -22.11
CA MET A 1 -5.54 -5.90 -23.14
C MET A 1 -4.14 -6.09 -22.58
N ARG A 2 -3.27 -6.80 -23.30
CA ARG A 2 -1.86 -6.96 -22.90
C ARG A 2 -1.12 -5.63 -22.95
N GLU A 3 -0.15 -5.45 -22.06
CA GLU A 3 0.73 -4.28 -22.08
C GLU A 3 1.62 -4.31 -23.34
N PRO A 4 1.97 -3.17 -23.94
CA PRO A 4 2.88 -3.12 -25.08
C PRO A 4 4.22 -3.78 -24.73
N GLY A 5 4.68 -4.70 -25.58
CA GLY A 5 5.91 -5.47 -25.37
C GLY A 5 5.76 -6.81 -24.65
N GLN A 6 4.52 -7.29 -24.40
CA GLN A 6 4.29 -8.67 -23.97
C GLN A 6 4.31 -9.64 -25.16
N LEU A 7 4.89 -10.83 -24.97
CA LEU A 7 4.83 -11.89 -25.99
C LEU A 7 3.40 -12.43 -26.13
N GLY A 8 3.09 -12.95 -27.32
CA GLY A 8 1.80 -13.59 -27.59
C GLY A 8 1.59 -14.86 -26.76
N GLU A 9 0.35 -15.14 -26.34
CA GLU A 9 0.03 -16.35 -25.55
C GLU A 9 0.41 -17.63 -26.27
N GLU A 10 0.19 -17.68 -27.58
CA GLU A 10 0.50 -18.85 -28.39
C GLU A 10 2.00 -19.16 -28.35
N GLN A 11 2.85 -18.13 -28.43
CA GLN A 11 4.31 -18.30 -28.35
C GLN A 11 4.75 -18.82 -26.97
N ILE A 12 4.11 -18.34 -25.89
CA ILE A 12 4.39 -18.82 -24.53
C ILE A 12 3.93 -20.28 -24.40
N ASN A 13 2.71 -20.59 -24.83
CA ASN A 13 2.12 -21.93 -24.77
C ASN A 13 2.98 -22.96 -25.51
N LEU A 14 3.48 -22.62 -26.70
CA LEU A 14 4.37 -23.48 -27.48
C LEU A 14 5.71 -23.78 -26.78
N ASN A 15 6.19 -22.86 -25.93
CA ASN A 15 7.49 -23.00 -25.24
C ASN A 15 7.37 -23.51 -23.80
N ARG A 16 6.16 -23.79 -23.29
CA ARG A 16 5.95 -24.32 -21.93
C ARG A 16 6.73 -25.60 -21.65
N ALA A 17 6.59 -26.58 -22.54
CA ALA A 17 7.25 -27.88 -22.42
C ALA A 17 8.79 -27.79 -22.54
N ARG A 18 9.31 -26.74 -23.17
CA ARG A 18 10.75 -26.50 -23.34
C ARG A 18 11.44 -26.09 -22.02
N PHE A 19 10.77 -25.25 -21.23
CA PHE A 19 11.33 -24.73 -19.96
C PHE A 19 10.80 -25.47 -18.71
N TYR A 20 9.62 -26.07 -18.80
CA TYR A 20 8.97 -26.84 -17.74
C TYR A 20 8.49 -28.20 -18.24
N PRO A 21 9.41 -29.09 -18.71
CA PRO A 21 9.05 -30.43 -19.16
C PRO A 21 8.50 -31.30 -18.01
N GLU A 22 8.90 -31.02 -16.77
CA GLU A 22 8.52 -31.81 -15.60
C GLU A 22 7.12 -31.48 -15.06
N LEU A 23 6.43 -30.51 -15.65
CA LEU A 23 5.22 -29.92 -15.09
C LEU A 23 3.98 -30.29 -15.90
N ASP A 24 2.95 -30.79 -15.23
CA ASP A 24 1.62 -30.89 -15.82
C ASP A 24 0.88 -29.56 -15.66
N TRP A 25 0.65 -28.88 -16.78
CA TRP A 25 0.03 -27.56 -16.83
C TRP A 25 -1.46 -27.57 -16.53
N THR A 26 -2.13 -28.72 -16.65
CA THR A 26 -3.57 -28.86 -16.43
C THR A 26 -3.93 -28.83 -14.94
N PHE A 27 -3.04 -29.33 -14.07
CA PHE A 27 -3.25 -29.38 -12.62
C PHE A 27 -2.74 -28.14 -11.87
N LEU A 28 -2.21 -27.14 -12.57
CA LEU A 28 -1.71 -25.91 -11.95
C LEU A 28 -2.83 -24.99 -11.52
N ARG A 29 -2.68 -24.40 -10.33
CA ARG A 29 -3.46 -23.24 -9.90
C ARG A 29 -3.22 -22.08 -10.86
N ASP A 30 -4.25 -21.27 -11.11
CA ASP A 30 -4.18 -20.17 -12.07
C ASP A 30 -3.09 -19.15 -11.72
N GLU A 31 -2.92 -18.83 -10.43
CA GLU A 31 -1.85 -17.94 -9.97
C GLU A 31 -0.45 -18.47 -10.29
N GLU A 32 -0.21 -19.76 -10.04
CA GLU A 32 1.07 -20.40 -10.35
C GLU A 32 1.31 -20.48 -11.85
N ARG A 33 0.25 -20.76 -12.62
CA ARG A 33 0.29 -20.84 -14.08
C ARG A 33 0.70 -19.49 -14.67
N VAL A 34 0.09 -18.39 -14.20
CA VAL A 34 0.43 -17.04 -14.65
C VAL A 34 1.87 -16.67 -14.32
N ILE A 35 2.37 -17.03 -13.13
CA ILE A 35 3.77 -16.79 -12.75
C ILE A 35 4.73 -17.57 -13.66
N LYS A 36 4.42 -18.85 -13.93
CA LYS A 36 5.26 -19.70 -14.78
C LYS A 36 5.22 -19.29 -16.24
N ASP A 37 4.06 -18.89 -16.77
CA ASP A 37 3.94 -18.31 -18.11
C ASP A 37 4.75 -17.03 -18.26
N ALA A 38 4.66 -16.13 -17.27
CA ALA A 38 5.47 -14.92 -17.25
C ALA A 38 6.97 -15.22 -17.06
N ALA A 39 7.33 -16.30 -16.36
CA ALA A 39 8.72 -16.75 -16.29
C ALA A 39 9.23 -17.26 -17.66
N VAL A 40 8.42 -18.04 -18.39
CA VAL A 40 8.71 -18.46 -19.77
C VAL A 40 8.90 -17.24 -20.68
N GLU A 41 8.04 -16.23 -20.56
CA GLU A 41 8.19 -14.98 -21.29
C GLU A 41 9.54 -14.30 -20.99
N MET A 42 9.96 -14.27 -19.73
CA MET A 42 11.25 -13.72 -19.33
C MET A 42 12.44 -14.50 -19.88
N PHE A 43 12.34 -15.82 -19.94
CA PHE A 43 13.35 -16.66 -20.58
C PHE A 43 13.52 -16.32 -22.05
N LEU A 44 12.41 -16.27 -22.80
CA LEU A 44 12.42 -15.97 -24.23
C LEU A 44 13.00 -14.57 -24.50
N LYS A 45 12.57 -13.56 -23.74
CA LYS A 45 13.12 -12.20 -23.82
C LYS A 45 14.61 -12.15 -23.52
N THR A 46 15.06 -12.92 -22.53
CA THR A 46 16.49 -12.95 -22.19
C THR A 46 17.31 -13.60 -23.30
N LEU A 47 16.81 -14.66 -23.94
CA LEU A 47 17.49 -15.29 -25.07
C LEU A 47 17.54 -14.38 -26.30
N GLU A 48 16.44 -13.67 -26.61
CA GLU A 48 16.39 -12.67 -27.67
C GLU A 48 17.41 -11.54 -27.41
N LEU A 49 17.51 -11.07 -26.17
CA LEU A 49 18.47 -10.05 -25.77
C LEU A 49 19.93 -10.53 -25.94
N ILE A 50 20.23 -11.74 -25.48
CA ILE A 50 21.57 -12.35 -25.64
C ILE A 50 21.92 -12.50 -27.12
N SER A 51 20.97 -12.98 -27.94
CA SER A 51 21.17 -13.11 -29.39
C SER A 51 21.42 -11.76 -30.06
N THR A 52 20.77 -10.69 -29.57
CA THR A 52 20.93 -9.34 -30.09
C THR A 52 22.32 -8.77 -29.77
N PHE A 53 22.82 -8.98 -28.54
CA PHE A 53 24.12 -8.45 -28.12
C PHE A 53 25.32 -9.30 -28.54
N HIS A 54 25.10 -10.56 -28.92
CA HIS A 54 26.15 -11.49 -29.33
C HIS A 54 25.81 -12.16 -30.66
N PRO A 55 25.82 -11.43 -31.78
CA PRO A 55 25.41 -11.93 -33.09
C PRO A 55 26.31 -13.05 -33.64
N HIS A 56 27.51 -13.22 -33.08
CA HIS A 56 28.46 -14.26 -33.48
C HIS A 56 28.24 -15.60 -32.76
N LEU A 57 27.26 -15.70 -31.85
CA LEU A 57 26.93 -16.96 -31.18
C LEU A 57 26.42 -17.98 -32.19
N THR A 58 27.04 -19.15 -32.19
CA THR A 58 26.52 -20.30 -32.96
C THR A 58 25.24 -20.82 -32.30
N ALA A 59 24.31 -21.37 -33.09
CA ALA A 59 23.05 -21.94 -32.58
C ALA A 59 23.26 -22.95 -31.43
N GLY A 60 24.31 -23.78 -31.52
CA GLY A 60 24.67 -24.73 -30.44
C GLY A 60 25.08 -24.05 -29.14
N GLN A 61 25.78 -22.90 -29.20
CA GLN A 61 26.14 -22.14 -28.01
C GLN A 61 24.91 -21.49 -27.38
N LEU A 62 23.96 -21.03 -28.19
CA LEU A 62 22.70 -20.46 -27.70
C LEU A 62 21.84 -21.52 -26.99
N LEU A 63 21.78 -22.74 -27.54
CA LEU A 63 21.10 -23.87 -26.88
C LEU A 63 21.75 -24.23 -25.54
N GLU A 64 23.07 -24.18 -25.45
CA GLU A 64 23.78 -24.43 -24.19
C GLU A 64 23.46 -23.34 -23.15
N VAL A 65 23.43 -22.08 -23.57
CA VAL A 65 23.04 -20.94 -22.72
C VAL A 65 21.61 -21.11 -22.23
N GLU A 66 20.68 -21.43 -23.11
CA GLU A 66 19.30 -21.72 -22.77
C GLU A 66 19.21 -22.84 -21.73
N ARG A 67 19.85 -23.98 -21.96
CA ARG A 67 19.86 -25.11 -21.03
C ARG A 67 20.38 -24.69 -19.66
N LYS A 68 21.52 -23.98 -19.63
CA LYS A 68 22.09 -23.46 -18.37
C LYS A 68 21.15 -22.48 -17.68
N MET A 69 20.45 -21.64 -18.44
CA MET A 69 19.50 -20.69 -17.91
C MET A 69 18.27 -21.40 -17.33
N ALA A 70 17.69 -22.37 -18.06
CA ALA A 70 16.54 -23.15 -17.64
C ALA A 70 16.81 -23.92 -16.34
N VAL A 71 18.05 -24.37 -16.12
CA VAL A 71 18.42 -25.05 -14.87
C VAL A 71 18.70 -24.06 -13.73
N THR A 72 19.52 -23.03 -13.98
CA THR A 72 20.05 -22.18 -12.90
C THR A 72 19.19 -20.97 -12.57
N LYS A 73 18.48 -20.42 -13.56
CA LYS A 73 17.74 -19.14 -13.43
C LYS A 73 16.23 -19.29 -13.30
N LYS A 74 15.67 -20.47 -13.54
CA LYS A 74 14.22 -20.75 -13.44
C LYS A 74 13.56 -20.22 -12.19
N LYS A 75 14.01 -20.66 -11.01
CA LYS A 75 13.48 -20.20 -9.72
C LYS A 75 13.75 -18.71 -9.47
N SER A 76 14.80 -18.16 -10.06
CA SER A 76 15.14 -16.74 -9.92
C SER A 76 14.16 -15.87 -10.74
N PHE A 77 13.83 -16.30 -11.95
CA PHE A 77 12.83 -15.63 -12.77
C PHE A 77 11.44 -15.74 -12.17
N GLU A 78 11.02 -16.89 -11.68
CA GLU A 78 9.73 -17.04 -10.98
C GLU A 78 9.62 -16.05 -9.80
N ARG A 79 10.62 -15.99 -8.92
CA ARG A 79 10.65 -15.06 -7.79
C ARG A 79 10.64 -13.60 -8.24
N TRP A 80 11.35 -13.29 -9.32
CA TRP A 80 11.40 -11.94 -9.87
C TRP A 80 10.04 -11.53 -10.44
N VAL A 81 9.40 -12.42 -11.20
CA VAL A 81 8.06 -12.24 -11.77
C VAL A 81 7.03 -12.06 -10.66
N GLU A 82 7.03 -12.93 -9.66
CA GLU A 82 6.13 -12.84 -8.50
C GLU A 82 6.31 -11.49 -7.77
N LYS A 83 7.57 -11.07 -7.54
CA LYS A 83 7.86 -9.77 -6.93
C LYS A 83 7.39 -8.61 -7.80
N SER A 84 7.51 -8.71 -9.12
CA SER A 84 7.05 -7.71 -10.08
C SER A 84 5.53 -7.56 -10.04
N PHE A 85 4.79 -8.67 -10.09
CA PHE A 85 3.33 -8.66 -9.97
C PHE A 85 2.86 -8.11 -8.62
N ARG A 86 3.46 -8.56 -7.52
CA ARG A 86 3.16 -8.02 -6.18
C ARG A 86 3.42 -6.51 -6.12
N LYS A 87 4.49 -6.02 -6.75
CA LYS A 87 4.78 -4.59 -6.83
C LYS A 87 3.70 -3.84 -7.60
N LYS A 88 3.26 -4.33 -8.76
CA LYS A 88 2.20 -3.73 -9.58
C LYS A 88 0.87 -3.66 -8.80
N ILE A 89 0.47 -4.75 -8.15
CA ILE A 89 -0.76 -4.80 -7.34
C ILE A 89 -0.69 -3.80 -6.18
N ASN A 90 0.45 -3.75 -5.48
CA ASN A 90 0.65 -2.80 -4.39
C ASN A 90 0.63 -1.35 -4.86
N GLN A 91 1.16 -1.06 -6.05
CA GLN A 91 1.10 0.28 -6.65
C GLN A 91 -0.33 0.69 -6.97
N ALA A 92 -1.10 -0.18 -7.63
CA ALA A 92 -2.51 0.07 -7.93
C ALA A 92 -3.35 0.30 -6.65
N SER A 93 -3.10 -0.49 -5.61
CA SER A 93 -3.74 -0.32 -4.29
C SER A 93 -3.37 1.01 -3.62
N LYS A 94 -2.08 1.37 -3.65
CA LYS A 94 -1.59 2.65 -3.11
C LYS A 94 -2.21 3.85 -3.83
N GLU A 95 -2.30 3.80 -5.15
CA GLU A 95 -2.94 4.85 -5.95
C GLU A 95 -4.42 4.98 -5.60
N ARG A 96 -5.16 3.87 -5.54
CA ARG A 96 -6.57 3.87 -5.11
C ARG A 96 -6.76 4.50 -3.74
N ASN A 97 -5.91 4.13 -2.77
CA ASN A 97 -5.97 4.69 -1.41
C ASN A 97 -5.61 6.17 -1.38
N ARG A 98 -4.63 6.61 -2.18
CA ARG A 98 -4.30 8.03 -2.33
C ARG A 98 -5.49 8.82 -2.88
N PHE A 99 -6.10 8.34 -3.96
CA PHE A 99 -7.30 8.98 -4.54
C PHE A 99 -8.49 9.03 -3.56
N ALA A 100 -8.69 7.98 -2.75
CA ALA A 100 -9.72 7.99 -1.71
C ALA A 100 -9.46 9.05 -0.63
N ARG A 101 -8.21 9.15 -0.15
CA ARG A 101 -7.81 10.17 0.83
C ARG A 101 -7.96 11.58 0.29
N GLU A 102 -7.52 11.83 -0.94
CA GLU A 102 -7.66 13.14 -1.59
C GLU A 102 -9.12 13.54 -1.74
N ARG A 103 -10.01 12.60 -2.12
CA ARG A 103 -11.44 12.86 -2.20
C ARG A 103 -12.05 13.18 -0.84
N LEU A 104 -11.67 12.46 0.21
CA LEU A 104 -12.14 12.74 1.57
C LEU A 104 -11.66 14.11 2.07
N ILE A 105 -10.38 14.44 1.89
CA ILE A 105 -9.81 15.73 2.30
C ILE A 105 -10.48 16.87 1.54
N ARG A 106 -10.70 16.72 0.24
CA ARG A 106 -11.41 17.72 -0.57
C ARG A 106 -12.86 17.90 -0.10
N GLY A 107 -13.61 16.81 0.09
CA GLY A 107 -14.98 16.88 0.59
C GLY A 107 -15.08 17.47 1.99
N TRP A 108 -14.13 17.17 2.88
CA TRP A 108 -14.03 17.78 4.21
C TRP A 108 -13.72 19.28 4.14
N LYS A 109 -12.78 19.66 3.27
CA LYS A 109 -12.47 21.08 3.04
C LYS A 109 -13.70 21.81 2.51
N GLU A 110 -14.37 21.26 1.51
CA GLU A 110 -15.61 21.81 0.93
C GLU A 110 -16.70 21.95 2.00
N TRP A 111 -16.90 20.94 2.84
CA TRP A 111 -17.86 20.97 3.95
C TRP A 111 -17.53 22.02 5.03
N LEU A 112 -16.25 22.17 5.38
CA LEU A 112 -15.79 23.20 6.33
C LEU A 112 -15.93 24.61 5.76
N THR A 113 -15.71 24.79 4.45
CA THR A 113 -15.86 26.09 3.79
C THR A 113 -17.31 26.45 3.50
N LEU A 114 -18.27 25.55 3.68
CA LEU A 114 -19.69 25.86 3.49
C LEU A 114 -20.16 26.81 4.60
N GLU A 115 -20.56 28.03 4.23
CA GLU A 115 -21.13 29.04 5.13
C GLU A 115 -22.27 28.49 6.00
N THR A 116 -23.08 27.59 5.45
CA THR A 116 -24.19 26.92 6.15
C THR A 116 -23.72 26.06 7.32
N THR A 117 -22.54 25.44 7.21
CA THR A 117 -21.93 24.64 8.29
C THR A 117 -21.42 25.57 9.40
N HIS A 118 -20.83 26.71 9.03
CA HIS A 118 -20.39 27.72 9.97
C HIS A 118 -21.56 28.26 10.82
N GLN A 119 -22.69 28.55 10.18
CA GLN A 119 -23.89 29.07 10.86
C GLN A 119 -24.52 28.06 11.83
N ALA A 120 -24.43 26.76 11.55
CA ALA A 120 -24.91 25.70 12.45
C ALA A 120 -23.91 25.32 13.56
N PHE A 121 -22.60 25.43 13.30
CA PHE A 121 -21.55 25.03 14.24
C PHE A 121 -21.22 26.11 15.29
N LEU A 122 -21.38 27.38 14.93
CA LEU A 122 -21.22 28.54 15.82
C LEU A 122 -21.96 28.43 17.17
N PRO A 123 -23.27 28.12 17.23
CA PRO A 123 -23.98 28.02 18.51
C PRO A 123 -23.50 26.84 19.37
N PHE A 124 -23.15 25.70 18.74
CA PHE A 124 -22.60 24.55 19.47
C PHE A 124 -21.21 24.85 20.06
N ALA A 125 -20.34 25.49 19.29
CA ALA A 125 -19.03 25.92 19.78
C ALA A 125 -19.16 26.92 20.94
N ALA A 126 -20.11 27.86 20.86
CA ALA A 126 -20.39 28.80 21.93
C ALA A 126 -20.85 28.10 23.23
N ILE A 127 -21.74 27.11 23.13
CA ILE A 127 -22.20 26.33 24.30
C ILE A 127 -21.04 25.57 24.95
N ILE A 128 -20.16 24.94 24.16
CA ILE A 128 -19.00 24.21 24.69
C ILE A 128 -18.07 25.18 25.44
N VAL A 129 -17.71 26.31 24.83
CA VAL A 129 -16.85 27.32 25.47
C VAL A 129 -17.49 27.86 26.75
N MET A 130 -18.79 28.17 26.71
CA MET A 130 -19.53 28.64 27.89
C MET A 130 -19.59 27.59 28.99
N SER A 131 -19.76 26.30 28.65
CA SER A 131 -19.77 25.21 29.63
C SER A 131 -18.40 24.96 30.27
N ILE A 132 -17.32 25.07 29.50
CA ILE A 132 -15.95 24.95 30.01
C ILE A 132 -15.66 26.13 30.93
N PHE A 133 -16.02 27.35 30.53
CA PHE A 133 -15.79 28.56 31.31
C PHE A 133 -16.63 28.60 32.59
N ALA A 134 -17.91 28.23 32.52
CA ALA A 134 -18.80 28.13 33.68
C ALA A 134 -18.37 26.99 34.63
N GLY A 135 -17.96 25.84 34.08
CA GLY A 135 -17.43 24.72 34.86
C GLY A 135 -16.13 25.08 35.58
N TRP A 136 -15.23 25.80 34.91
CA TRP A 136 -13.99 26.31 35.51
C TRP A 136 -14.25 27.36 36.60
N SER A 137 -15.15 28.32 36.38
CA SER A 137 -15.43 29.39 37.34
C SER A 137 -16.14 28.88 38.61
N ILE A 138 -17.04 27.92 38.46
CA ILE A 138 -17.72 27.26 39.58
C ILE A 138 -16.76 26.31 40.32
N GLY A 139 -15.89 25.61 39.60
CA GLY A 139 -14.88 24.72 40.19
C GLY A 139 -13.82 25.45 41.03
N ILE A 140 -13.39 26.64 40.61
CA ILE A 140 -12.41 27.46 41.33
C ILE A 140 -13.02 28.13 42.57
N SER A 141 -14.28 28.55 42.51
CA SER A 141 -14.95 29.22 43.65
C SER A 141 -15.30 28.27 44.81
N ASN A 142 -15.48 26.97 44.54
CA ASN A 142 -15.71 25.96 45.59
C ASN A 142 -14.43 25.37 46.21
N ASN A 143 -13.24 25.71 45.69
CA ASN A 143 -11.96 25.16 46.18
C ASN A 143 -11.12 26.19 46.97
N SER A 144 -11.73 27.28 47.43
CA SER A 144 -11.13 28.21 48.39
C SER A 144 -11.03 27.55 49.76
N CYS A 145 -9.97 26.76 49.96
CA CYS A 145 -9.45 26.38 51.27
C CYS A 145 -9.45 27.60 52.19
N THR A 146 -10.36 27.63 53.17
CA THR A 146 -10.35 28.62 54.25
C THR A 146 -9.12 28.35 55.12
N PRO A 147 -8.12 29.25 55.22
CA PRO A 147 -7.13 29.12 56.26
C PRO A 147 -7.83 29.51 57.57
N TYR A 148 -8.06 28.53 58.44
CA TYR A 148 -8.51 28.77 59.81
C TYR A 148 -7.45 29.62 60.52
N PHE A 149 -7.64 30.93 60.57
CA PHE A 149 -6.95 31.79 61.53
C PHE A 149 -7.58 31.55 62.91
N SER A 150 -6.86 30.90 63.81
CA SER A 150 -7.23 30.84 65.23
C SER A 150 -6.88 32.18 65.89
N THR A 151 -7.78 33.17 65.80
CA THR A 151 -7.74 34.35 66.66
C THR A 151 -8.35 34.00 68.01
N SER A 152 -7.51 33.54 68.94
CA SER A 152 -7.84 33.54 70.37
C SER A 152 -7.28 34.81 71.00
N GLU A 153 -8.04 35.91 70.91
CA GLU A 153 -7.87 37.07 71.79
C GLU A 153 -8.91 37.02 72.93
N THR A 154 -8.36 36.83 74.13
CA THR A 154 -8.69 37.51 75.38
C THR A 154 -10.13 37.57 75.89
N GLY A 155 -10.34 36.91 77.04
CA GLY A 155 -10.91 37.59 78.20
C GLY A 155 -12.04 36.89 78.96
N ILE A 156 -11.84 36.83 80.28
CA ILE A 156 -12.83 37.07 81.36
C ILE A 156 -13.35 35.84 82.15
N LEU A 157 -13.03 35.88 83.46
CA LEU A 157 -13.63 35.24 84.66
C LEU A 157 -13.39 33.72 84.80
N LYS A 158 -12.91 33.19 85.93
CA LYS A 158 -13.04 33.59 87.34
C LYS A 158 -11.98 32.84 88.17
#